data_AF-Q2R983-F1
#
_entry.id   AF-Q2R983-F1
#
_cell.length_a   1.000
_cell.length_b   1.000
_cell.length_c   1.000
_cell.angle_alpha   90.00
_cell.angle_beta   90.00
_cell.angle_gamma   90.00
#
_symmetry.space_group_name_H-M   'P 1'
#
loop_
_entity.id
_entity.type
_entity.pdbx_description
1 polymer ?
#
loop_
_entity_poly.entity_id
_entity_poly.type
_entity_poly.pdbx_seq_one_letter_code
_entity_poly.pdbx_strand_id
1 'polypeptide(L)'
;MPTGKEGMEEPLPTDADHIGALPDTVLHHVLSFLPSQDAVRTCVLAKRWLDLWKSVTALRIGDRDKRKLWTVKGLQGFVDHFLLLRESVPLHTCVLRFIVFSEDLNETSRLNLWIKHALLRMVQFLQVSIRQNTAFYHQINLGILPFVSRHLSMLELHGVRMVGSFLDFSRCPALQHLEFDRCELPCDKILSESLKLLRITRCKFSQTSRVRICVPSLVSLRLDDFYRRTPVLERMPSLVEAFVRVVHRTYDCCGYDYINSGDCGNEHCKSCHGIKDDNNCVLLDGLSEAKTLALIDGTISVCLHVNSIIFPIISIVVSISTSGCS
;
A
#
# COMPACT_ATOMS: atom_id res chain seq x y z
N MET A 1 55.27 -67.87 7.46
CA MET A 1 54.76 -66.93 8.48
C MET A 1 55.45 -65.59 8.31
N PRO A 2 54.83 -64.41 8.54
CA PRO A 2 53.42 -64.16 8.85
C PRO A 2 52.76 -62.97 8.06
N THR A 3 51.42 -62.99 8.08
CA THR A 3 50.45 -61.87 8.21
C THR A 3 50.43 -60.73 7.20
N GLY A 4 49.50 -60.81 6.25
CA GLY A 4 48.88 -59.64 5.64
C GLY A 4 47.89 -58.99 6.62
N LYS A 5 48.08 -57.70 6.89
CA LYS A 5 47.15 -56.89 7.69
C LYS A 5 46.05 -56.35 6.77
N GLU A 6 44.81 -56.73 7.06
CA GLU A 6 43.61 -56.07 6.54
C GLU A 6 43.60 -54.62 7.06
N GLY A 7 43.71 -53.67 6.15
CA GLY A 7 43.45 -52.27 6.43
C GLY A 7 41.94 -52.07 6.50
N MET A 8 41.41 -51.82 7.71
CA MET A 8 40.14 -51.14 7.90
C MET A 8 40.25 -49.76 7.24
N GLU A 9 39.60 -49.58 6.09
CA GLU A 9 39.24 -48.23 5.63
C GLU A 9 38.21 -47.66 6.61
N GLU A 10 38.64 -46.71 7.44
CA GLU A 10 37.72 -45.83 8.15
C GLU A 10 36.86 -45.08 7.12
N PRO A 11 35.53 -45.05 7.27
CA PRO A 11 34.69 -44.26 6.38
C PRO A 11 35.04 -42.78 6.59
N LEU A 12 35.46 -42.11 5.51
CA LEU A 12 35.60 -40.66 5.48
C LEU A 12 34.32 -40.01 6.04
N PRO A 13 34.44 -38.97 6.89
CA PRO A 13 33.29 -38.31 7.49
C PRO A 13 32.41 -37.80 6.35
N THR A 14 31.21 -38.36 6.24
CA THR A 14 30.15 -37.85 5.39
C THR A 14 30.02 -36.37 5.67
N ASP A 15 30.28 -35.55 4.65
CA ASP A 15 30.08 -34.10 4.63
C ASP A 15 28.74 -33.82 5.30
N ALA A 16 28.80 -33.37 6.55
CA ALA A 16 27.63 -33.31 7.41
C ALA A 16 26.68 -32.32 6.74
N ASP A 17 25.44 -32.73 6.46
CA ASP A 17 24.42 -31.85 5.90
C ASP A 17 24.12 -30.74 6.91
N HIS A 18 24.93 -29.67 6.84
CA HIS A 18 24.91 -28.54 7.76
C HIS A 18 23.58 -27.78 7.70
N ILE A 19 22.88 -27.88 6.56
CA ILE A 19 21.55 -27.31 6.36
C ILE A 19 20.49 -28.19 7.04
N GLY A 20 20.62 -29.52 6.93
CA GLY A 20 19.80 -30.49 7.65
C GLY A 20 19.94 -30.44 9.17
N ALA A 21 21.06 -29.95 9.70
CA ALA A 21 21.31 -29.81 11.14
C ALA A 21 20.63 -28.58 11.80
N LEU A 22 20.11 -27.63 11.02
CA LEU A 22 19.48 -26.42 11.54
C LEU A 22 18.15 -26.74 12.25
N PRO A 23 17.76 -26.02 13.32
CA PRO A 23 16.44 -26.15 13.94
C PRO A 23 15.28 -25.72 13.03
N ASP A 24 14.09 -26.31 13.20
CA ASP A 24 12.90 -26.00 12.37
C ASP A 24 12.54 -24.52 12.40
N THR A 25 12.73 -23.87 13.56
CA THR A 25 12.47 -22.44 13.75
C THR A 25 13.32 -21.57 12.83
N VAL A 26 14.59 -21.93 12.65
CA VAL A 26 15.52 -21.22 11.75
C VAL A 26 15.11 -21.47 10.30
N LEU A 27 14.77 -22.71 9.95
CA LEU A 27 14.33 -23.05 8.60
C LEU A 27 13.03 -22.32 8.23
N HIS A 28 12.03 -22.28 9.11
CA HIS A 28 10.82 -21.49 8.90
C HIS A 28 11.12 -20.01 8.71
N HIS A 29 12.04 -19.47 9.50
CA HIS A 29 12.45 -18.08 9.37
C HIS A 29 13.08 -17.81 7.99
N VAL A 30 14.00 -18.67 7.54
CA VAL A 30 14.61 -18.57 6.20
C VAL A 30 13.57 -18.68 5.09
N LEU A 31 12.70 -19.72 5.14
CA LEU A 31 11.61 -19.91 4.18
C LEU A 31 10.66 -18.71 4.17
N SER A 32 10.47 -18.07 5.33
CA SER A 32 9.64 -16.87 5.45
C SER A 32 10.26 -15.63 4.81
N PHE A 33 11.43 -15.67 4.16
CA PHE A 33 11.93 -14.57 3.32
C PHE A 33 11.86 -14.86 1.83
N LEU A 34 11.69 -16.13 1.46
CA LEU A 34 11.67 -16.57 0.06
C LEU A 34 10.32 -16.27 -0.61
N PRO A 35 10.30 -16.13 -1.96
CA PRO A 35 9.09 -16.35 -2.73
C PRO A 35 8.49 -17.71 -2.40
N SER A 36 7.18 -17.80 -2.27
CA SER A 36 6.52 -19.04 -1.84
C SER A 36 6.75 -20.19 -2.82
N GLN A 37 6.93 -19.91 -4.12
CA GLN A 37 7.30 -20.93 -5.10
C GLN A 37 8.66 -21.57 -4.78
N ASP A 38 9.62 -20.77 -4.32
CA ASP A 38 10.96 -21.24 -4.00
C ASP A 38 10.98 -21.94 -2.63
N ALA A 39 10.20 -21.45 -1.66
CA ALA A 39 9.99 -22.15 -0.39
C ALA A 39 9.35 -23.54 -0.57
N VAL A 40 8.48 -23.73 -1.56
CA VAL A 40 7.96 -25.07 -1.89
C VAL A 40 9.00 -25.90 -2.65
N ARG A 41 9.87 -25.29 -3.46
CA ARG A 41 10.94 -26.02 -4.17
C ARG A 41 11.99 -26.59 -3.24
N THR A 42 12.22 -25.98 -2.08
CA THR A 42 13.18 -26.50 -1.10
C THR A 42 12.80 -27.87 -0.53
N CYS A 43 11.56 -28.35 -0.76
CA CYS A 43 11.13 -29.71 -0.43
C CYS A 43 12.02 -30.81 -1.04
N VAL A 44 12.76 -30.52 -2.13
CA VAL A 44 13.68 -31.50 -2.74
C VAL A 44 15.00 -31.65 -1.99
N LEU A 45 15.32 -30.73 -1.07
CA LEU A 45 16.60 -30.71 -0.36
C LEU A 45 16.68 -31.82 0.70
N ALA A 46 15.59 -32.04 1.44
CA ALA A 46 15.48 -33.17 2.36
C ALA A 46 14.01 -33.47 2.69
N LYS A 47 13.71 -34.70 3.11
CA LYS A 47 12.34 -35.11 3.52
C LYS A 47 11.72 -34.17 4.55
N ARG A 48 12.53 -33.65 5.47
CA ARG A 48 12.10 -32.69 6.51
C ARG A 48 11.54 -31.39 5.94
N TRP A 49 12.04 -30.92 4.79
CA TRP A 49 11.58 -29.68 4.16
C TRP A 49 10.24 -29.81 3.45
N LEU A 50 9.78 -31.04 3.21
CA LEU A 50 8.52 -31.35 2.53
C LEU A 50 7.30 -30.73 3.22
N ASP A 51 7.32 -30.69 4.55
CA ASP A 51 6.20 -30.21 5.36
C ASP A 51 6.47 -28.80 5.94
N LEU A 52 7.72 -28.36 6.03
CA LEU A 52 8.06 -27.07 6.64
C LEU A 52 7.40 -25.88 5.96
N TRP A 53 7.25 -25.88 4.65
CA TRP A 53 6.60 -24.77 3.95
C TRP A 53 5.11 -24.61 4.34
N LYS A 54 4.44 -25.70 4.76
CA LYS A 54 3.01 -25.70 5.10
C LYS A 54 2.71 -24.89 6.36
N SER A 55 3.68 -24.65 7.23
CA SER A 55 3.52 -23.82 8.43
C SER A 55 4.28 -22.49 8.37
N VAL A 56 4.87 -22.15 7.21
CA VAL A 56 5.53 -20.84 7.02
C VAL A 56 4.51 -19.71 7.18
N THR A 57 4.82 -18.76 8.05
CA THR A 57 3.97 -17.61 8.41
C THR A 57 3.93 -16.50 7.36
N ALA A 58 4.42 -16.78 6.16
CA ALA A 58 4.52 -15.84 5.08
C ALA A 58 4.09 -16.40 3.72
N LEU A 59 3.35 -15.58 2.99
CA LEU A 59 2.98 -15.80 1.59
C LEU A 59 3.62 -14.68 0.77
N ARG A 60 4.52 -15.01 -0.14
CA ARG A 60 5.16 -14.05 -1.05
C ARG A 60 5.00 -14.54 -2.47
N ILE A 61 4.07 -13.92 -3.19
CA ILE A 61 3.75 -14.24 -4.56
C ILE A 61 4.29 -13.13 -5.47
N GLY A 62 4.99 -13.57 -6.52
CA GLY A 62 5.65 -12.70 -7.47
C GLY A 62 7.10 -12.45 -7.11
N ASP A 63 7.89 -12.08 -8.12
CA ASP A 63 9.33 -11.96 -8.00
C ASP A 63 9.74 -10.58 -7.44
N ARG A 64 10.74 -10.54 -6.55
CA ARG A 64 11.39 -9.28 -6.13
C ARG A 64 12.18 -8.67 -7.29
N ASP A 65 12.82 -9.51 -8.11
CA ASP A 65 13.86 -9.09 -9.06
C ASP A 65 13.32 -8.58 -10.40
N LYS A 66 12.01 -8.42 -10.54
CA LYS A 66 11.33 -7.85 -11.71
C LYS A 66 11.59 -8.59 -13.04
N ARG A 67 12.38 -9.67 -13.04
CA ARG A 67 12.75 -10.43 -14.25
C ARG A 67 11.62 -11.35 -14.71
N LYS A 68 10.84 -11.89 -13.76
CA LYS A 68 9.63 -12.68 -14.07
C LYS A 68 8.38 -11.90 -13.71
N LEU A 69 7.56 -11.65 -14.72
CA LEU A 69 6.26 -11.00 -14.60
C LEU A 69 5.19 -12.08 -14.57
N TRP A 70 4.32 -12.05 -13.57
CA TRP A 70 3.24 -13.01 -13.39
C TRP A 70 1.89 -12.31 -13.33
N THR A 71 0.90 -12.81 -14.08
CA THR A 71 -0.49 -12.39 -13.88
C THR A 71 -1.13 -13.19 -12.74
N VAL A 72 -2.27 -12.72 -12.25
CA VAL A 72 -3.07 -13.46 -11.27
C VAL A 72 -3.46 -14.83 -11.84
N LYS A 73 -3.92 -14.88 -13.09
CA LYS A 73 -4.27 -16.13 -13.78
C LYS A 73 -3.09 -17.09 -13.93
N GLY A 74 -1.90 -16.57 -14.21
CA GLY A 74 -0.70 -17.38 -14.38
C GLY A 74 -0.26 -18.11 -13.11
N LEU A 75 -0.53 -17.54 -11.93
CA LEU A 75 -0.17 -18.14 -10.64
C LEU A 75 -1.36 -18.69 -9.85
N GLN A 76 -2.59 -18.59 -10.36
CA GLN A 76 -3.77 -18.94 -9.58
C GLN A 76 -3.74 -20.39 -9.07
N GLY A 77 -3.34 -21.34 -9.92
CA GLY A 77 -3.25 -22.74 -9.54
C GLY A 77 -2.27 -22.95 -8.39
N PHE A 78 -1.09 -22.34 -8.47
CA PHE A 78 -0.11 -22.42 -7.40
C PHE A 78 -0.63 -21.81 -6.09
N VAL A 79 -1.19 -20.60 -6.13
CA VAL A 79 -1.65 -19.90 -4.92
C VAL A 79 -2.82 -20.64 -4.29
N ASP A 80 -3.79 -21.09 -5.07
CA ASP A 80 -4.94 -21.82 -4.55
C ASP A 80 -4.52 -23.13 -3.86
N HIS A 81 -3.61 -23.90 -4.48
CA HIS A 81 -3.07 -25.12 -3.86
C HIS A 81 -2.23 -24.82 -2.62
N PHE A 82 -1.41 -23.76 -2.66
CA PHE A 82 -0.63 -23.33 -1.51
C PHE A 82 -1.55 -22.99 -0.33
N LEU A 83 -2.60 -22.20 -0.56
CA LEU A 83 -3.56 -21.83 0.49
C LEU A 83 -4.35 -23.03 1.01
N LEU A 84 -4.69 -24.00 0.15
CA LEU A 84 -5.42 -25.23 0.50
C LEU A 84 -4.59 -26.19 1.36
N LEU A 85 -3.31 -26.37 1.03
CA LEU A 85 -2.43 -27.35 1.65
C LEU A 85 -1.70 -26.83 2.89
N ARG A 86 -1.77 -25.51 3.13
CA ARG A 86 -1.16 -24.88 4.29
C ARG A 86 -1.85 -25.31 5.57
N GLU A 87 -1.09 -25.47 6.64
CA GLU A 87 -1.62 -25.68 7.96
C GLU A 87 -2.40 -24.45 8.46
N SER A 88 -3.28 -24.68 9.43
CA SER A 88 -4.11 -23.64 10.04
C SER A 88 -3.32 -22.75 11.03
N VAL A 89 -2.13 -22.31 10.61
CA VAL A 89 -1.26 -21.39 11.37
C VAL A 89 -1.47 -19.93 10.92
N PRO A 90 -1.10 -18.92 11.72
CA PRO A 90 -1.20 -17.51 11.34
C PRO A 90 -0.35 -17.16 10.11
N LEU A 91 -0.79 -16.20 9.31
CA LEU A 91 -0.06 -15.66 8.16
C LEU A 91 0.38 -14.23 8.46
N HIS A 92 1.50 -14.03 9.17
CA HIS A 92 1.97 -12.69 9.55
C HIS A 92 2.25 -11.77 8.36
N THR A 93 2.76 -12.32 7.25
CA THR A 93 3.12 -11.56 6.04
C THR A 93 2.40 -12.10 4.82
N CYS A 94 1.76 -11.23 4.05
CA CYS A 94 1.20 -11.53 2.75
C CYS A 94 1.65 -10.47 1.73
N VAL A 95 2.40 -10.89 0.72
CA VAL A 95 2.88 -10.03 -0.37
C VAL A 95 2.39 -10.62 -1.67
N LEU A 96 1.61 -9.83 -2.41
CA LEU A 96 0.99 -10.21 -3.67
C LEU A 96 1.43 -9.23 -4.76
N ARG A 97 2.28 -9.69 -5.69
CA ARG A 97 2.85 -8.86 -6.75
C ARG A 97 2.50 -9.45 -8.11
N PHE A 98 1.78 -8.68 -8.90
CA PHE A 98 1.32 -9.12 -10.22
C PHE A 98 1.50 -8.04 -11.27
N ILE A 99 1.49 -8.47 -12.53
CA ILE A 99 1.32 -7.64 -13.71
C ILE A 99 -0.09 -7.82 -14.25
N VAL A 100 -0.64 -6.77 -14.86
CA VAL A 100 -1.93 -6.83 -15.54
C VAL A 100 -1.75 -6.35 -16.97
N PHE A 101 -2.34 -7.09 -17.91
CA PHE A 101 -2.35 -6.78 -19.33
C PHE A 101 -3.73 -6.31 -19.84
N SER A 102 -4.79 -6.62 -19.10
CA SER A 102 -6.18 -6.25 -19.41
C SER A 102 -7.03 -6.28 -18.14
N GLU A 103 -8.14 -5.54 -18.11
CA GLU A 103 -9.11 -5.67 -17.02
C GLU A 103 -9.82 -7.03 -17.11
N ASP A 104 -9.57 -7.91 -16.14
CA ASP A 104 -10.18 -9.23 -16.03
C ASP A 104 -10.89 -9.36 -14.67
N LEU A 105 -12.21 -9.56 -14.71
CA LEU A 105 -13.06 -9.71 -13.52
C LEU A 105 -12.74 -10.98 -12.73
N ASN A 106 -12.31 -12.05 -13.39
CA ASN A 106 -11.92 -13.28 -12.71
C ASN A 106 -10.59 -13.11 -11.97
N GLU A 107 -9.60 -12.44 -12.58
CA GLU A 107 -8.36 -12.08 -11.87
C GLU A 107 -8.65 -11.18 -10.66
N THR A 108 -9.54 -10.19 -10.84
CA THR A 108 -9.99 -9.31 -9.76
C THR A 108 -10.64 -10.09 -8.62
N SER A 109 -11.60 -10.96 -8.93
CA SER A 109 -12.32 -11.76 -7.94
C SER A 109 -11.37 -12.70 -7.17
N ARG A 110 -10.43 -13.32 -7.88
CA ARG A 110 -9.43 -14.21 -7.29
C ARG A 110 -8.49 -13.48 -6.34
N LEU A 111 -7.98 -12.32 -6.73
CA LEU A 111 -7.12 -11.51 -5.85
C LEU A 111 -7.86 -11.09 -4.58
N ASN A 112 -9.12 -10.65 -4.70
CA ASN A 112 -9.96 -10.31 -3.55
C ASN A 112 -10.15 -11.52 -2.60
N LEU A 113 -10.31 -12.74 -3.14
CA LEU A 113 -10.39 -13.97 -2.34
C LEU A 113 -9.10 -14.26 -1.58
N TRP A 114 -7.93 -14.09 -2.21
CA TRP A 114 -6.64 -14.30 -1.53
C TRP A 114 -6.39 -13.27 -0.43
N ILE A 115 -6.75 -12.01 -0.66
CA ILE A 115 -6.71 -10.96 0.36
C ILE A 115 -7.63 -11.33 1.53
N LYS A 116 -8.87 -11.74 1.24
CA LYS A 116 -9.82 -12.19 2.28
C LYS A 116 -9.24 -13.34 3.09
N HIS A 117 -8.62 -14.33 2.43
CA HIS A 117 -7.99 -15.44 3.13
C HIS A 117 -6.84 -14.95 4.04
N ALA A 118 -5.98 -14.05 3.58
CA ALA A 118 -4.90 -13.49 4.39
C ALA A 118 -5.43 -12.77 5.65
N LEU A 119 -6.51 -11.98 5.51
CA LEU A 119 -7.17 -11.32 6.64
C LEU A 119 -7.74 -12.30 7.65
N LEU A 120 -8.39 -13.37 7.18
CA LEU A 120 -8.90 -14.45 8.04
C LEU A 120 -7.77 -15.21 8.74
N ARG A 121 -6.54 -15.18 8.21
CA ARG A 121 -5.34 -15.78 8.80
C ARG A 121 -4.49 -14.81 9.61
N MET A 122 -5.10 -13.75 10.16
CA MET A 122 -4.46 -12.82 11.11
C MET A 122 -3.21 -12.13 10.54
N VAL A 123 -3.27 -11.72 9.28
CA VAL A 123 -2.18 -10.98 8.65
C VAL A 123 -1.88 -9.66 9.34
N GLN A 124 -0.58 -9.40 9.52
CA GLN A 124 -0.06 -8.17 10.12
C GLN A 124 0.46 -7.22 9.04
N PHE A 125 1.17 -7.76 8.05
CA PHE A 125 1.66 -7.01 6.89
C PHE A 125 1.01 -7.53 5.60
N LEU A 126 0.24 -6.68 4.93
CA LEU A 126 -0.35 -6.98 3.63
C LEU A 126 0.16 -5.99 2.58
N GLN A 127 0.81 -6.51 1.54
CA GLN A 127 1.19 -5.76 0.35
C GLN A 127 0.47 -6.32 -0.87
N VAL A 128 -0.20 -5.45 -1.63
CA VAL A 128 -0.75 -5.77 -2.95
C VAL A 128 -0.19 -4.79 -3.96
N SER A 129 0.61 -5.27 -4.89
CA SER A 129 1.26 -4.43 -5.90
C SER A 129 0.93 -4.93 -7.30
N ILE A 130 0.18 -4.14 -8.03
CA ILE A 130 -0.19 -4.38 -9.41
C ILE A 130 0.63 -3.46 -10.31
N ARG A 131 1.48 -4.05 -11.14
CA ARG A 131 2.28 -3.33 -12.13
C ARG A 131 1.53 -3.27 -13.45
N GLN A 132 1.48 -2.07 -14.02
CA GLN A 132 0.95 -1.82 -15.35
C GLN A 132 2.09 -1.89 -16.36
N ASN A 133 1.87 -2.54 -17.51
CA ASN A 133 2.89 -2.74 -18.54
C ASN A 133 2.58 -2.02 -19.86
N THR A 134 1.50 -1.26 -19.94
CA THR A 134 1.04 -0.67 -21.21
C THR A 134 0.60 0.79 -21.04
N ALA A 135 0.49 1.49 -22.17
CA ALA A 135 -0.03 2.85 -22.28
C ALA A 135 -1.52 2.99 -21.87
N PHE A 136 -2.19 1.86 -21.61
CA PHE A 136 -3.58 1.80 -21.18
C PHE A 136 -3.64 1.52 -19.67
N TYR A 137 -4.41 2.33 -18.95
CA TYR A 137 -4.55 2.26 -17.49
C TYR A 137 -5.41 1.05 -17.06
N HIS A 138 -4.93 -0.18 -17.26
CA HIS A 138 -5.62 -1.37 -16.74
C HIS A 138 -5.49 -1.45 -15.22
N GLN A 139 -6.59 -1.69 -14.53
CA GLN A 139 -6.65 -1.69 -13.07
C GLN A 139 -7.33 -2.94 -12.55
N ILE A 140 -6.89 -3.40 -11.38
CA ILE A 140 -7.64 -4.38 -10.59
C ILE A 140 -8.44 -3.65 -9.53
N ASN A 141 -9.72 -3.99 -9.44
CA ASN A 141 -10.65 -3.43 -8.48
C ASN A 141 -10.60 -4.17 -7.14
N LEU A 142 -10.25 -3.46 -6.07
CA LEU A 142 -10.42 -3.97 -4.71
C LEU A 142 -11.72 -3.37 -4.15
N GLY A 143 -12.74 -4.19 -3.91
CA GLY A 143 -14.07 -3.66 -3.60
C GLY A 143 -15.06 -4.61 -2.93
N ILE A 144 -14.65 -5.78 -2.46
CA ILE A 144 -15.61 -6.79 -2.02
C ILE A 144 -15.87 -6.78 -0.50
N LEU A 145 -14.96 -6.29 0.35
CA LEU A 145 -15.18 -6.29 1.80
C LEU A 145 -14.44 -5.14 2.50
N PRO A 146 -15.03 -4.49 3.52
CA PRO A 146 -14.28 -3.62 4.42
C PRO A 146 -13.17 -4.43 5.09
N PHE A 147 -11.96 -3.88 5.18
CA PHE A 147 -10.89 -4.52 5.93
C PHE A 147 -11.31 -4.59 7.41
N VAL A 148 -11.65 -5.80 7.87
CA VAL A 148 -11.90 -6.08 9.28
C VAL A 148 -10.78 -6.99 9.76
N SER A 149 -9.81 -6.41 10.45
CA SER A 149 -8.69 -7.16 11.01
C SER A 149 -8.19 -6.49 12.28
N ARG A 150 -8.09 -7.26 13.36
CA ARG A 150 -7.49 -6.82 14.63
C ARG A 150 -5.96 -6.94 14.64
N HIS A 151 -5.38 -7.48 13.57
CA HIS A 151 -3.96 -7.82 13.50
C HIS A 151 -3.19 -7.03 12.44
N LEU A 152 -3.89 -6.49 11.44
CA LEU A 152 -3.28 -5.75 10.34
C LEU A 152 -2.64 -4.46 10.88
N SER A 153 -1.31 -4.39 10.84
CA SER A 153 -0.52 -3.25 11.31
C SER A 153 -0.01 -2.38 10.16
N MET A 154 0.19 -2.98 8.99
CA MET A 154 0.73 -2.29 7.82
C MET A 154 0.06 -2.79 6.54
N LEU A 155 -0.45 -1.84 5.76
CA LEU A 155 -1.10 -2.06 4.47
C LEU A 155 -0.43 -1.23 3.38
N GLU A 156 0.08 -1.91 2.36
CA GLU A 156 0.70 -1.29 1.19
C GLU A 156 -0.09 -1.68 -0.08
N LEU A 157 -0.65 -0.69 -0.76
CA LEU A 157 -1.45 -0.89 -1.96
C LEU A 157 -0.83 -0.10 -3.11
N HIS A 158 -0.39 -0.80 -4.16
CA HIS A 158 0.24 -0.19 -5.32
C HIS A 158 -0.50 -0.54 -6.61
N GLY A 159 -0.86 0.46 -7.42
CA GLY A 159 -1.43 0.27 -8.75
C GLY A 159 -2.87 -0.30 -8.79
N VAL A 160 -3.63 -0.20 -7.70
CA VAL A 160 -4.99 -0.74 -7.58
C VAL A 160 -6.06 0.37 -7.66
N ARG A 161 -7.26 0.02 -8.14
CA ARG A 161 -8.45 0.89 -8.04
C ARG A 161 -9.30 0.40 -6.88
N MET A 162 -9.67 1.30 -5.99
CA MET A 162 -10.55 0.99 -4.87
C MET A 162 -12.00 1.23 -5.30
N VAL A 163 -12.93 0.35 -4.95
CA VAL A 163 -14.35 0.51 -5.30
C VAL A 163 -15.21 0.38 -4.04
N GLY A 164 -16.24 1.22 -3.92
CA GLY A 164 -17.13 1.26 -2.75
C GLY A 164 -16.50 1.93 -1.52
N SER A 165 -17.01 1.61 -0.32
CA SER A 165 -16.56 2.15 0.98
C SER A 165 -15.27 1.52 1.51
N PHE A 166 -14.39 1.08 0.62
CA PHE A 166 -13.26 0.21 0.95
C PHE A 166 -12.25 0.80 1.96
N LEU A 167 -12.19 2.12 2.12
CA LEU A 167 -11.19 2.84 2.95
C LEU A 167 -11.68 3.21 4.35
N ASP A 168 -12.68 2.50 4.87
CA ASP A 168 -13.04 2.55 6.29
C ASP A 168 -12.20 1.53 7.09
N PHE A 169 -11.16 2.03 7.75
CA PHE A 169 -10.28 1.24 8.63
C PHE A 169 -10.63 1.40 10.11
N SER A 170 -11.82 1.92 10.46
CA SER A 170 -12.30 2.01 11.84
C SER A 170 -12.31 0.65 12.55
N ARG A 171 -12.43 -0.44 11.79
CA ARG A 171 -12.43 -1.83 12.27
C ARG A 171 -11.03 -2.47 12.26
N CYS A 172 -9.98 -1.69 12.04
CA CYS A 172 -8.58 -2.10 12.06
C CYS A 172 -7.78 -1.40 13.16
N PRO A 173 -8.00 -1.72 14.45
CA PRO A 173 -7.40 -0.99 15.57
C PRO A 173 -5.87 -1.12 15.67
N ALA A 174 -5.27 -2.11 15.00
CA ALA A 174 -3.83 -2.32 14.98
C ALA A 174 -3.12 -1.57 13.84
N LEU A 175 -3.86 -0.96 12.90
CA LEU A 175 -3.29 -0.37 11.69
C LEU A 175 -2.53 0.91 12.02
N GLN A 176 -1.22 0.90 11.79
CA GLN A 176 -0.33 2.03 12.08
C GLN A 176 0.26 2.65 10.81
N HIS A 177 0.44 1.85 9.76
CA HIS A 177 1.03 2.30 8.49
C HIS A 177 0.08 1.99 7.33
N LEU A 178 -0.23 3.02 6.53
CA LEU A 178 -0.99 2.90 5.30
C LEU A 178 -0.27 3.60 4.15
N GLU A 179 0.00 2.85 3.08
CA GLU A 179 0.64 3.36 1.88
C GLU A 179 -0.20 3.08 0.64
N PHE A 180 -0.40 4.11 -0.16
CA PHE A 180 -0.96 4.05 -1.51
C PHE A 180 0.06 4.60 -2.51
N ASP A 181 0.37 3.81 -3.54
CA ASP A 181 1.22 4.24 -4.65
C ASP A 181 0.54 3.97 -5.99
N ARG A 182 0.37 4.99 -6.84
CA ARG A 182 -0.25 4.83 -8.18
C ARG A 182 -1.66 4.21 -8.15
N CYS A 183 -2.39 4.41 -7.05
CA CYS A 183 -3.76 3.92 -6.87
C CYS A 183 -4.82 4.90 -7.35
N GLU A 184 -6.03 4.41 -7.64
CA GLU A 184 -7.22 5.24 -7.86
C GLU A 184 -8.17 5.11 -6.66
N LEU A 185 -8.48 6.26 -6.06
CA LEU A 185 -9.23 6.42 -4.81
C LEU A 185 -10.53 7.20 -5.10
N PRO A 186 -11.57 6.57 -5.68
CA PRO A 186 -12.87 7.21 -5.96
C PRO A 186 -13.78 7.26 -4.72
N CYS A 187 -13.21 7.23 -3.52
CA CYS A 187 -13.91 7.15 -2.25
C CYS A 187 -14.26 8.53 -1.69
N ASP A 188 -15.28 8.60 -0.83
CA ASP A 188 -15.64 9.85 -0.17
C ASP A 188 -14.76 10.13 1.06
N LYS A 189 -14.34 9.09 1.79
CA LYS A 189 -13.58 9.23 3.04
C LYS A 189 -12.51 8.17 3.23
N ILE A 190 -11.43 8.54 3.89
CA ILE A 190 -10.41 7.65 4.48
C ILE A 190 -10.50 7.81 5.99
N LEU A 191 -10.83 6.74 6.71
CA LEU A 191 -11.10 6.78 8.15
C LEU A 191 -10.17 5.81 8.90
N SER A 192 -9.45 6.29 9.90
CA SER A 192 -8.71 5.42 10.83
C SER A 192 -8.35 6.14 12.14
N GLU A 193 -8.65 5.50 13.28
CA GLU A 193 -8.34 6.04 14.61
C GLU A 193 -6.94 5.64 15.11
N SER A 194 -6.33 4.60 14.54
CA SER A 194 -5.04 4.04 15.01
C SER A 194 -3.85 4.46 14.14
N LEU A 195 -4.12 4.99 12.95
CA LEU A 195 -3.10 5.25 11.93
C LEU A 195 -2.08 6.30 12.39
N LYS A 196 -0.79 6.00 12.21
CA LYS A 196 0.34 6.88 12.57
C LYS A 196 1.07 7.42 11.35
N LEU A 197 1.13 6.66 10.27
CA LEU A 197 1.81 7.03 9.03
C LEU A 197 0.90 6.80 7.83
N LEU A 198 0.70 7.85 7.04
CA LEU A 198 -0.06 7.84 5.79
C LEU A 198 0.80 8.35 4.63
N ARG A 199 0.98 7.50 3.62
CA ARG A 199 1.67 7.84 2.37
C ARG A 199 0.71 7.67 1.20
N ILE A 200 0.49 8.73 0.44
CA ILE A 200 -0.28 8.73 -0.79
C ILE A 200 0.62 9.33 -1.87
N THR A 201 1.13 8.49 -2.76
CA THR A 201 2.05 8.88 -3.84
C THR A 201 1.46 8.56 -5.20
N ARG A 202 1.47 9.50 -6.14
CA ARG A 202 1.05 9.26 -7.54
C ARG A 202 -0.39 8.77 -7.69
N CYS A 203 -1.27 9.10 -6.75
CA CYS A 203 -2.64 8.58 -6.69
C CYS A 203 -3.64 9.50 -7.41
N LYS A 204 -4.71 8.90 -7.96
CA LYS A 204 -5.83 9.61 -8.60
C LYS A 204 -7.01 9.66 -7.64
N PHE A 205 -7.42 10.86 -7.22
CA PHE A 205 -8.63 11.04 -6.40
C PHE A 205 -9.91 11.09 -7.25
N SER A 206 -11.06 11.33 -6.62
CA SER A 206 -12.32 11.58 -7.33
C SER A 206 -12.26 12.88 -8.15
N GLN A 207 -12.97 12.92 -9.28
CA GLN A 207 -13.16 14.15 -10.06
C GLN A 207 -14.39 14.94 -9.60
N THR A 208 -15.33 14.27 -8.93
CA THR A 208 -16.68 14.79 -8.66
C THR A 208 -16.89 15.18 -7.20
N SER A 209 -16.07 14.66 -6.30
CA SER A 209 -16.13 14.89 -4.85
C SER A 209 -14.72 15.03 -4.29
N ARG A 210 -14.56 15.74 -3.18
CA ARG A 210 -13.31 15.76 -2.42
C ARG A 210 -13.27 14.59 -1.45
N VAL A 211 -12.15 13.85 -1.47
CA VAL A 211 -11.93 12.78 -0.50
C VAL A 211 -11.58 13.40 0.85
N ARG A 212 -12.32 13.08 1.91
CA ARG A 212 -12.02 13.55 3.27
C ARG A 212 -11.11 12.56 3.98
N ILE A 213 -9.99 13.03 4.50
CA ILE A 213 -9.04 12.19 5.24
C ILE A 213 -9.23 12.51 6.74
N CYS A 214 -9.85 11.57 7.46
CA CYS A 214 -10.12 11.67 8.89
C CYS A 214 -9.23 10.67 9.64
N VAL A 215 -8.05 11.11 10.07
CA VAL A 215 -7.03 10.28 10.75
C VAL A 215 -6.42 11.05 11.93
N PRO A 216 -7.15 11.20 13.06
CA PRO A 216 -6.76 12.11 14.14
C PRO A 216 -5.45 11.72 14.85
N SER A 217 -5.10 10.43 14.83
CA SER A 217 -3.90 9.87 15.43
C SER A 217 -2.62 10.01 14.58
N LEU A 218 -2.71 10.62 13.39
CA LEU A 218 -1.63 10.63 12.41
C LEU A 218 -0.44 11.46 12.89
N VAL A 219 0.78 10.92 12.71
CA VAL A 219 2.05 11.55 13.09
C VAL A 219 2.84 12.01 11.86
N SER A 220 2.80 11.22 10.78
CA SER A 220 3.50 11.54 9.53
C SER A 220 2.56 11.42 8.33
N LEU A 221 2.43 12.51 7.58
CA LEU A 221 1.65 12.61 6.35
C LEU A 221 2.56 12.85 5.16
N ARG A 222 2.38 12.07 4.10
CA ARG A 222 2.95 12.36 2.78
C ARG A 222 1.86 12.30 1.73
N LEU A 223 1.56 13.45 1.12
CA LEU A 223 0.75 13.59 -0.08
C LEU A 223 1.65 14.05 -1.21
N ASP A 224 1.86 13.20 -2.20
CA ASP A 224 2.90 13.45 -3.19
C ASP A 224 2.40 13.11 -4.59
N ASP A 225 2.46 14.08 -5.50
CA ASP A 225 2.20 13.87 -6.93
C ASP A 225 0.79 13.31 -7.21
N PHE A 226 -0.23 13.79 -6.48
CA PHE A 226 -1.61 13.33 -6.65
C PHE A 226 -2.33 14.07 -7.79
N TYR A 227 -3.36 13.42 -8.34
CA TYR A 227 -4.14 13.91 -9.48
C TYR A 227 -5.60 14.16 -9.12
N ARG A 228 -6.26 15.00 -9.92
CA ARG A 228 -7.68 15.38 -9.82
C ARG A 228 -7.95 16.32 -8.64
N ARG A 229 -9.00 16.10 -7.85
CA ARG A 229 -9.33 17.01 -6.74
C ARG A 229 -8.42 16.74 -5.54
N THR A 230 -7.96 17.82 -4.93
CA THR A 230 -7.20 17.81 -3.68
C THR A 230 -8.11 17.29 -2.55
N PRO A 231 -7.63 16.33 -1.73
CA PRO A 231 -8.40 15.80 -0.62
C PRO A 231 -8.56 16.84 0.49
N VAL A 232 -9.66 16.79 1.24
CA VAL A 232 -9.85 17.58 2.45
C VAL A 232 -9.17 16.90 3.63
N LEU A 233 -8.28 17.60 4.32
CA LEU A 233 -7.65 17.11 5.55
C LEU A 233 -8.44 17.61 6.76
N GLU A 234 -9.10 16.69 7.46
CA GLU A 234 -9.67 17.00 8.77
C GLU A 234 -8.57 17.26 9.79
N ARG A 235 -8.93 17.85 10.93
CA ARG A 235 -8.00 18.16 12.02
C ARG A 235 -7.19 16.92 12.48
N MET A 236 -5.85 17.03 12.47
CA MET A 236 -4.92 15.98 12.89
C MET A 236 -4.07 16.44 14.08
N PRO A 237 -4.57 16.35 15.32
CA PRO A 237 -3.90 16.89 16.52
C PRO A 237 -2.55 16.24 16.84
N SER A 238 -2.28 15.04 16.32
CA SER A 238 -1.01 14.31 16.59
C SER A 238 0.08 14.55 15.53
N LEU A 239 -0.18 15.39 14.52
CA LEU A 239 0.66 15.50 13.34
C LEU A 239 1.99 16.17 13.69
N VAL A 240 3.11 15.57 13.27
CA VAL A 240 4.46 16.09 13.50
C VAL A 240 5.12 16.46 12.18
N GLU A 241 5.06 15.56 11.21
CA GLU A 241 5.67 15.73 9.89
C GLU A 241 4.62 15.69 8.80
N ALA A 242 4.63 16.69 7.94
CA ALA A 242 3.79 16.74 6.76
C ALA A 242 4.60 17.12 5.52
N PHE A 243 4.42 16.32 4.48
CA PHE A 243 4.93 16.60 3.15
C PHE A 243 3.76 16.64 2.18
N VAL A 244 3.58 17.76 1.49
CA VAL A 244 2.58 17.91 0.42
C VAL A 244 3.28 18.44 -0.82
N ARG A 245 3.32 17.64 -1.88
CA ARG A 245 3.83 18.05 -3.19
C ARG A 245 2.75 17.93 -4.26
N VAL A 246 2.49 19.04 -4.95
CA VAL A 246 1.56 19.14 -6.08
C VAL A 246 2.38 19.40 -7.34
N VAL A 247 2.46 18.41 -8.23
CA VAL A 247 3.29 18.48 -9.46
C VAL A 247 2.44 18.73 -10.71
N HIS A 248 1.18 18.28 -10.69
CA HIS A 248 0.27 18.34 -11.83
C HIS A 248 -0.88 19.30 -11.57
N ARG A 249 -1.45 19.89 -12.64
CA ARG A 249 -2.66 20.71 -12.56
C ARG A 249 -3.79 19.87 -11.96
N THR A 250 -4.12 20.16 -10.70
CA THR A 250 -5.27 19.58 -10.03
C THR A 250 -6.54 20.12 -10.68
N TYR A 251 -7.65 19.40 -10.52
CA TYR A 251 -8.96 19.88 -10.99
C TYR A 251 -9.45 21.08 -10.18
N ASP A 252 -8.70 21.52 -9.16
CA ASP A 252 -9.04 22.67 -8.33
C ASP A 252 -8.59 23.99 -8.95
N CYS A 253 -7.73 23.96 -9.97
CA CYS A 253 -7.31 25.16 -10.69
C CYS A 253 -8.04 25.25 -12.02
N CYS A 254 -8.73 26.36 -12.27
CA CYS A 254 -9.33 26.61 -13.57
C CYS A 254 -8.23 26.81 -14.63
N GLY A 255 -8.34 26.08 -15.76
CA GLY A 255 -7.41 26.19 -16.87
C GLY A 255 -7.68 27.35 -17.84
N TYR A 256 -8.82 28.04 -17.69
CA TYR A 256 -9.31 29.05 -18.64
C TYR A 256 -9.11 30.49 -18.17
N ASP A 257 -8.91 30.72 -16.87
CA ASP A 257 -8.76 32.08 -16.34
C ASP A 257 -7.67 32.09 -15.25
N TYR A 258 -6.54 32.74 -15.56
CA TYR A 258 -5.43 32.93 -14.60
C TYR A 258 -5.67 34.10 -13.66
N ILE A 259 -6.75 34.88 -13.87
CA ILE A 259 -6.98 36.17 -13.23
C ILE A 259 -8.18 36.12 -12.27
N ASN A 260 -9.24 35.36 -12.59
CA ASN A 260 -10.41 35.20 -11.72
C ASN A 260 -10.45 33.81 -11.07
N SER A 261 -9.95 33.74 -9.84
CA SER A 261 -10.03 32.53 -9.01
C SER A 261 -11.47 32.31 -8.51
N GLY A 262 -12.32 31.66 -9.31
CA GLY A 262 -13.62 31.19 -8.84
C GLY A 262 -14.72 31.06 -9.88
N ASP A 263 -14.63 31.79 -10.99
CA ASP A 263 -15.57 31.66 -12.11
C ASP A 263 -14.84 32.05 -13.40
N CYS A 264 -14.86 31.15 -14.38
CA CYS A 264 -14.22 31.37 -15.68
C CYS A 264 -15.23 31.61 -16.80
N GLY A 265 -16.50 31.83 -16.44
CA GLY A 265 -17.60 32.05 -17.36
C GLY A 265 -17.96 30.81 -18.20
N ASN A 266 -17.30 29.68 -17.97
CA ASN A 266 -17.60 28.42 -18.64
C ASN A 266 -18.37 27.51 -17.70
N GLU A 267 -19.68 27.40 -17.93
CA GLU A 267 -20.62 26.56 -17.15
C GLU A 267 -20.24 25.08 -17.14
N HIS A 268 -19.41 24.62 -18.10
CA HIS A 268 -18.88 23.26 -18.15
C HIS A 268 -17.50 23.10 -17.49
N CYS A 269 -16.95 24.18 -16.91
CA CYS A 269 -15.70 24.12 -16.17
C CYS A 269 -15.89 23.36 -14.86
N LYS A 270 -15.47 22.09 -14.86
CA LYS A 270 -15.51 21.22 -13.67
C LYS A 270 -14.67 21.78 -12.51
N SER A 271 -13.67 22.60 -12.78
CA SER A 271 -12.88 23.28 -11.75
C SER A 271 -13.68 24.35 -11.01
N CYS A 272 -14.44 25.18 -11.73
CA CYS A 272 -15.23 26.27 -11.14
C CYS A 272 -16.60 25.81 -10.60
N HIS A 273 -17.27 24.86 -11.27
CA HIS A 273 -18.67 24.51 -10.97
C HIS A 273 -18.89 23.05 -10.55
N GLY A 274 -17.82 22.23 -10.49
CA GLY A 274 -17.95 20.78 -10.27
C GLY A 274 -17.85 20.31 -8.82
N ILE A 275 -17.94 21.20 -7.83
CA ILE A 275 -17.84 20.85 -6.40
C ILE A 275 -19.27 20.64 -5.88
N LYS A 276 -19.57 19.45 -5.35
CA LYS A 276 -20.83 19.12 -4.65
C LYS A 276 -20.65 19.07 -3.13
N ASP A 277 -19.64 19.78 -2.61
CA ASP A 277 -19.23 19.74 -1.21
C ASP A 277 -19.23 21.14 -0.60
N ASP A 278 -19.29 21.22 0.73
CA ASP A 278 -19.16 22.47 1.49
C ASP A 278 -17.80 23.13 1.23
N ASN A 279 -17.76 24.47 1.23
CA ASN A 279 -16.60 25.33 0.95
C ASN A 279 -15.43 25.24 1.97
N ASN A 280 -15.28 24.11 2.66
CA ASN A 280 -14.26 23.93 3.69
C ASN A 280 -12.85 24.03 3.12
N CYS A 281 -11.98 24.72 3.85
CA CYS A 281 -10.58 24.88 3.52
C CYS A 281 -9.90 23.48 3.45
N VAL A 282 -9.24 23.20 2.31
CA VAL A 282 -8.98 21.82 1.86
C VAL A 282 -7.79 21.17 2.59
N LEU A 283 -6.79 21.92 3.02
CA LEU A 283 -5.57 21.33 3.63
C LEU A 283 -5.17 21.99 4.96
N LEU A 284 -5.55 23.24 5.19
CA LEU A 284 -4.98 24.08 6.24
C LEU A 284 -5.29 23.58 7.65
N ASP A 285 -6.55 23.19 7.90
CA ASP A 285 -6.97 22.78 9.23
C ASP A 285 -6.28 21.48 9.67
N GLY A 286 -6.16 20.50 8.77
CA GLY A 286 -5.50 19.24 9.06
C GLY A 286 -3.98 19.35 9.24
N LEU A 287 -3.33 20.34 8.62
CA LEU A 287 -1.87 20.53 8.69
C LEU A 287 -1.41 21.47 9.81
N SER A 288 -2.35 22.14 10.48
CA SER A 288 -2.09 23.21 11.45
C SER A 288 -1.17 22.82 12.61
N GLU A 289 -1.13 21.53 12.97
CA GLU A 289 -0.39 21.01 14.12
C GLU A 289 1.03 20.50 13.74
N ALA A 290 1.36 20.46 12.43
CA ALA A 290 2.64 19.94 11.94
C ALA A 290 3.83 20.82 12.37
N LYS A 291 4.87 20.19 12.92
CA LYS A 291 6.14 20.85 13.31
C LYS A 291 7.08 21.00 12.11
N THR A 292 7.11 20.00 11.25
CA THR A 292 7.89 20.03 10.00
C THR A 292 6.91 19.95 8.85
N LEU A 293 6.81 21.03 8.07
CA LEU A 293 5.90 21.11 6.94
C LEU A 293 6.67 21.45 5.67
N ALA A 294 6.66 20.54 4.69
CA ALA A 294 7.16 20.78 3.35
C ALA A 294 5.99 20.90 2.39
N LEU A 295 5.80 22.10 1.82
CA LEU A 295 4.82 22.38 0.78
C LEU A 295 5.57 22.66 -0.52
N ILE A 296 5.37 21.81 -1.52
CA ILE A 296 6.05 21.94 -2.81
C ILE A 296 4.97 22.03 -3.90
N ASP A 297 4.95 23.13 -4.63
CA ASP A 297 4.25 23.25 -5.90
C ASP A 297 5.28 23.10 -7.04
N GLY A 298 4.85 22.69 -8.24
CA GLY A 298 5.72 22.44 -9.40
C GLY A 298 6.63 23.63 -9.80
N THR A 299 6.40 24.81 -9.23
CA THR A 299 7.20 26.03 -9.43
C THR A 299 7.83 26.61 -8.16
N ILE A 300 7.37 26.25 -6.95
CA ILE A 300 7.79 26.87 -5.68
C ILE A 300 7.90 25.81 -4.59
N SER A 301 9.03 25.77 -3.88
CA SER A 301 9.24 24.91 -2.71
C SER A 301 9.29 25.76 -1.45
N VAL A 302 8.45 25.44 -0.46
CA VAL A 302 8.40 26.10 0.85
C VAL A 302 8.58 25.03 1.93
N CYS A 303 9.73 25.05 2.61
CA CYS A 303 10.01 24.22 3.77
C CYS A 303 9.88 25.06 5.04
N LEU A 304 8.92 24.72 5.90
CA LEU A 304 8.64 25.39 7.16
C LEU A 304 9.04 24.48 8.32
N HIS A 305 9.88 25.00 9.21
CA HIS A 305 10.11 24.43 10.54
C HIS A 305 9.30 25.26 11.53
N VAL A 306 8.14 24.76 11.92
CA VAL A 306 7.15 25.46 12.73
C VAL A 306 7.51 25.26 14.21
N ASN A 307 8.43 26.08 14.72
CA ASN A 307 8.63 26.25 16.15
C ASN A 307 7.67 27.34 16.62
N SER A 308 6.47 26.93 17.05
CA SER A 308 5.49 27.72 17.80
C SER A 308 5.50 29.22 17.53
N ILE A 309 4.75 29.66 16.51
CA ILE A 309 3.92 30.87 16.46
C ILE A 309 3.22 30.84 15.08
N ILE A 310 1.94 30.48 15.12
CA ILE A 310 0.97 30.71 14.06
C ILE A 310 0.96 32.23 13.81
N PHE A 311 1.06 32.74 12.57
CA PHE A 311 0.28 33.90 12.05
C PHE A 311 0.76 34.64 10.77
N PRO A 312 1.81 34.25 10.01
CA PRO A 312 1.90 34.77 8.63
C PRO A 312 2.23 33.73 7.53
N ILE A 313 1.95 32.45 7.72
CA ILE A 313 2.01 31.44 6.63
C ILE A 313 0.77 31.52 5.70
N ILE A 314 -0.24 32.29 6.13
CA ILE A 314 -1.51 32.51 5.43
C ILE A 314 -1.28 33.04 4.00
N SER A 315 -0.29 33.90 3.74
CA SER A 315 -0.17 34.55 2.43
C SER A 315 0.25 33.64 1.27
N ILE A 316 0.84 32.46 1.52
CA ILE A 316 1.26 31.55 0.44
C ILE A 316 0.20 30.47 0.16
N VAL A 317 -0.55 30.03 1.18
CA VAL A 317 -1.69 29.13 0.99
C VAL A 317 -2.94 29.89 0.51
N VAL A 318 -2.99 31.21 0.68
CA VAL A 318 -4.06 32.08 0.16
C VAL A 318 -4.24 31.94 -1.35
N SER A 319 -3.21 31.65 -2.16
CA SER A 319 -3.42 31.38 -3.60
C SER A 319 -4.13 30.05 -3.89
N ILE A 320 -4.18 29.11 -2.93
CA ILE A 320 -4.95 27.86 -3.00
C ILE A 320 -6.32 28.02 -2.28
N SER A 321 -6.48 29.05 -1.44
CA SER A 321 -7.65 29.31 -0.61
C SER A 321 -8.55 30.46 -1.09
N THR A 322 -8.15 31.29 -2.05
CA THR A 322 -8.95 32.46 -2.46
C THR A 322 -10.14 32.16 -3.36
N SER A 323 -10.37 30.90 -3.74
CA SER A 323 -11.66 30.47 -4.27
C SER A 323 -12.47 29.75 -3.19
N GLY A 324 -13.01 30.50 -2.22
CA GLY A 324 -14.25 30.08 -1.55
C GLY A 324 -14.30 29.94 -0.03
N CYS A 325 -13.28 30.26 0.77
CA CYS A 325 -13.47 30.36 2.24
C CYS A 325 -14.02 31.76 2.58
N SER A 326 -15.36 31.92 2.62
CA SER A 326 -16.08 33.10 3.12
C SER A 326 -16.81 32.79 4.42
#